data_AF-A0A350AXF0-F1
#
_entry.id   AF-A0A350AXF0-F1
#
_cell.length_a   1.000
_cell.length_b   1.000
_cell.length_c   1.000
_cell.angle_alpha   90.00
_cell.angle_beta   90.00
_cell.angle_gamma   90.00
#
_symmetry.space_group_name_H-M   'P 1'
#
loop_
_entity.id
_entity.type
_entity.pdbx_description
1 polymer ?
#
loop_
_entity_poly.entity_id
_entity_poly.type
_entity_poly.pdbx_seq_one_letter_code
_entity_poly.pdbx_strand_id
1 'polypeptide(L)' 'RYHIVRGTLDCVGVEKRRRSRSKYGVKKPKDAS' A
#
# COMPACT_ATOMS: atom_id res chain seq x y z
N ARG A 1 -5.95 -20.81 -4.11
CA ARG A 1 -6.26 -19.45 -4.65
C ARG A 1 -5.69 -18.44 -3.66
N TYR A 2 -4.51 -17.91 -3.95
CA TYR A 2 -3.76 -17.07 -3.01
C TYR A 2 -3.65 -15.65 -3.52
N HIS A 3 -3.37 -14.72 -2.62
CA HIS A 3 -3.12 -13.33 -2.94
C HIS A 3 -1.77 -12.94 -2.38
N ILE A 4 -1.04 -12.14 -3.14
CA ILE A 4 0.27 -11.64 -2.74
C ILE A 4 0.07 -10.41 -1.86
N VAL A 5 0.74 -10.39 -0.72
CA VAL A 5 0.80 -9.21 0.15
C VAL A 5 1.68 -8.16 -0.53
N ARG A 6 1.18 -6.93 -0.65
CA ARG A 6 1.89 -5.79 -1.24
C ARG A 6 2.54 -4.96 -0.13
N GLY A 7 3.67 -4.34 -0.44
CA GLY A 7 4.49 -3.56 0.49
C GLY A 7 5.50 -4.41 1.28
N THR A 8 5.77 -5.64 0.83
CA THR A 8 6.71 -6.59 1.45
C THR A 8 7.61 -7.22 0.39
N LEU A 9 8.89 -7.45 0.70
CA LEU A 9 9.91 -7.91 -0.26
C LEU A 9 9.92 -6.98 -1.50
N ASP A 10 10.01 -7.56 -2.70
CA ASP A 10 10.03 -6.84 -3.97
C ASP A 10 8.64 -6.42 -4.47
N CYS A 11 7.57 -6.80 -3.76
CA CYS A 11 6.20 -6.50 -4.15
C CYS A 11 5.82 -5.07 -3.73
N VAL A 12 6.15 -4.09 -4.55
CA VAL A 12 5.87 -2.66 -4.29
C VAL A 12 4.36 -2.40 -4.16
N GLY A 13 4.03 -1.42 -3.31
CA GLY A 13 2.66 -0.94 -3.13
C GLY A 13 2.13 -0.11 -4.31
N VAL A 14 0.84 0.24 -4.27
CA VAL A 14 0.21 1.05 -5.34
C VAL A 14 0.24 2.52 -4.94
N GLU A 15 1.10 3.31 -5.58
CA GLU A 15 1.26 4.73 -5.27
C GLU A 15 -0.04 5.54 -5.34
N LYS A 16 -0.09 6.66 -4.61
CA LYS A 16 -1.19 7.65 -4.59
C LYS A 16 -2.57 7.10 -4.16
N ARG A 17 -2.66 5.87 -3.64
CA ARG A 17 -3.88 5.31 -3.05
C ARG A 17 -4.22 5.98 -1.71
N ARG A 18 -5.29 6.76 -1.70
CA ARG A 18 -5.82 7.41 -0.49
C ARG A 18 -6.79 6.53 0.31
N ARG A 19 -7.51 5.61 -0.35
CA ARG A 19 -8.43 4.64 0.29
C ARG A 19 -7.84 3.24 0.28
N SER A 20 -8.12 2.45 1.31
CA SER A 20 -7.66 1.05 1.47
C SER A 20 -6.13 0.85 1.37
N ARG A 21 -5.36 1.86 1.79
CA ARG A 21 -3.89 1.91 1.67
C ARG A 21 -3.16 0.73 2.32
N SER A 22 -3.71 0.17 3.40
CA SER A 22 -3.15 -1.00 4.10
C SER A 22 -3.13 -2.25 3.22
N LYS A 23 -4.19 -2.51 2.44
CA LYS A 23 -4.26 -3.65 1.51
C LYS A 23 -3.22 -3.56 0.39
N TYR A 24 -2.87 -2.34 -0.01
CA TYR A 24 -1.97 -2.08 -1.11
C TYR A 24 -0.55 -1.70 -0.67
N GLY A 25 -0.21 -1.85 0.61
CA GLY A 25 1.15 -1.59 1.10
C GLY A 25 1.58 -0.12 1.05
N VAL A 26 0.64 0.82 1.23
CA VAL A 26 0.91 2.27 1.09
C VAL A 26 0.83 2.97 2.44
N LYS A 27 1.89 3.73 2.76
CA LYS A 27 1.97 4.52 4.00
C LYS A 27 1.01 5.72 3.96
N LYS A 28 0.65 6.24 5.13
CA LYS A 28 -0.13 7.48 5.22
C LYS A 28 0.77 8.62 4.71
N PRO A 29 0.32 9.46 3.78
CA PRO A 29 1.06 10.68 3.43
C PRO A 29 1.19 11.56 4.68
N LYS A 30 2.38 12.13 4.89
CA LYS A 30 2.67 12.95 6.07
C LYS A 30 1.92 14.29 6.04
N ASP A 31 1.69 14.85 4.85
CA ASP A 31 1.07 16.17 4.66
C ASP A 31 -0.47 16.17 4.60
N ALA A 32 -1.13 15.11 5.08
CA ALA A 32 -2.59 15.02 5.12
C ALA A 32 -3.17 15.35 6.51
N SER A 33 -2.53 16.29 7.20
CA SER A 33 -3.01 16.96 8.43
C SER A 33 -3.12 18.43 8.17
#